data_AF-A0AAV2L5Y2-F1
#
_entry.id   AF-A0AAV2L5Y2-F1
#
_cell.length_a   1.000
_cell.length_b   1.000
_cell.length_c   1.000
_cell.angle_alpha   90.00
_cell.angle_beta   90.00
_cell.angle_gamma   90.00
#
_symmetry.space_group_name_H-M   'P 1'
#
loop_
_entity.id
_entity.type
_entity.pdbx_description
1 polymer ?
#
loop_
_entity_poly.entity_id
_entity_poly.type
_entity_poly.pdbx_seq_one_letter_code
_entity_poly.pdbx_strand_id
1 'polypeptide(L)'
;MAQTVGIAMCQAMIEYDQGNYDQAMELLYPLRYRIVDIGGSDAQRDLFNQLLIHTALKSDNKRHQKLGRCLLVERDSLRLDSPMTQRLQQTAMALHL
;
A
#
# COMPACT_ATOMS: atom_id res chain seq x y z
N MET A 1 -17.72 12.09 4.85
CA MET A 1 -16.80 11.54 3.83
C MET A 1 -15.56 10.89 4.44
N ALA A 2 -14.89 11.51 5.43
CA ALA A 2 -13.76 10.90 6.15
C ALA A 2 -14.11 9.56 6.85
N GLN A 3 -15.32 9.45 7.40
CA GLN A 3 -15.81 8.25 8.09
C GLN A 3 -15.76 6.99 7.20
N THR A 4 -16.02 7.14 5.91
CA THR A 4 -16.02 6.03 4.95
C THR A 4 -14.61 5.56 4.61
N VAL A 5 -13.63 6.49 4.53
CA VAL A 5 -12.21 6.17 4.29
C VAL A 5 -11.61 5.46 5.49
N GLY A 6 -11.83 5.99 6.70
CA GLY A 6 -11.30 5.39 7.93
C GLY A 6 -11.80 3.96 8.17
N ILE A 7 -13.09 3.69 7.95
CA ILE A 7 -13.66 2.34 8.11
C ILE A 7 -13.05 1.36 7.10
N ALA A 8 -13.02 1.72 5.81
CA ALA A 8 -12.46 0.85 4.77
C ALA A 8 -10.97 0.55 5.01
N MET A 9 -10.23 1.54 5.50
CA MET A 9 -8.82 1.42 5.86
C MET A 9 -8.60 0.50 7.06
N CYS A 10 -9.39 0.65 8.13
CA CYS A 10 -9.33 -0.27 9.27
C CYS A 10 -9.68 -1.71 8.86
N GLN A 11 -10.70 -1.89 8.01
CA GLN A 11 -11.03 -3.22 7.49
C GLN A 11 -9.88 -3.79 6.69
N ALA A 12 -9.25 -3.01 5.82
CA ALA A 12 -8.11 -3.47 5.04
C ALA A 12 -6.92 -3.89 5.92
N MET A 13 -6.69 -3.20 7.04
CA MET A 13 -5.64 -3.58 8.00
C MET A 13 -5.95 -4.91 8.68
N ILE A 14 -7.23 -5.20 8.98
CA ILE A 14 -7.66 -6.50 9.51
C ILE A 14 -7.45 -7.60 8.47
N GLU A 15 -7.88 -7.39 7.22
CA GLU A 15 -7.67 -8.36 6.14
C GLU A 15 -6.17 -8.61 5.91
N TYR A 16 -5.36 -7.56 5.95
CA TYR A 16 -3.91 -7.66 5.81
C TYR A 16 -3.28 -8.49 6.95
N ASP A 17 -3.69 -8.27 8.20
CA ASP A 17 -3.21 -9.02 9.37
C ASP A 17 -3.57 -10.51 9.28
N GLN A 18 -4.75 -10.81 8.74
CA GLN A 18 -5.21 -12.18 8.49
C GLN A 18 -4.55 -12.86 7.28
N GLY A 19 -3.73 -12.13 6.50
CA GLY A 19 -3.10 -12.64 5.28
C GLY A 19 -3.99 -12.60 4.04
N ASN A 20 -5.17 -12.00 4.11
CA ASN A 20 -6.12 -11.85 3.00
C ASN A 20 -5.71 -10.69 2.09
N TYR A 21 -4.51 -10.75 1.50
CA TYR A 21 -3.91 -9.63 0.77
C TYR A 21 -4.72 -9.20 -0.46
N ASP A 22 -5.41 -10.11 -1.14
CA ASP A 22 -6.28 -9.79 -2.27
C ASP A 22 -7.45 -8.90 -1.82
N GLN A 23 -8.13 -9.28 -0.73
CA GLN A 23 -9.23 -8.48 -0.18
C GLN A 23 -8.75 -7.16 0.40
N ALA A 24 -7.59 -7.15 1.07
CA ALA A 24 -6.96 -5.93 1.53
C ALA A 24 -6.63 -4.97 0.36
N MET A 25 -6.19 -5.49 -0.79
CA MET A 25 -5.96 -4.68 -1.99
C MET A 25 -7.24 -4.04 -2.53
N GLU A 26 -8.34 -4.79 -2.61
CA GLU A 26 -9.65 -4.28 -3.06
C GLU A 26 -10.17 -3.17 -2.15
N LEU A 27 -9.85 -3.21 -0.86
CA LEU A 27 -10.22 -2.16 0.11
C LEU A 27 -9.28 -0.95 0.07
N LEU A 28 -7.97 -1.16 -0.07
CA LEU A 28 -6.97 -0.07 -0.04
C LEU A 28 -6.89 0.71 -1.34
N TYR A 29 -6.93 0.02 -2.49
CA TYR A 29 -6.65 0.65 -3.77
C TYR A 29 -7.60 1.82 -4.11
N PRO A 30 -8.92 1.72 -3.86
CA PRO A 30 -9.84 2.84 -4.06
C PRO A 30 -9.56 4.06 -3.17
N LEU A 31 -8.83 3.89 -2.06
CA LEU A 31 -8.53 4.96 -1.10
C LEU A 31 -7.27 5.75 -1.46
N ARG A 32 -6.46 5.28 -2.42
CA ARG A 32 -5.14 5.84 -2.74
C ARG A 32 -5.11 7.35 -2.89
N TYR A 33 -6.07 7.93 -3.61
CA TYR A 33 -6.16 9.38 -3.84
C TYR A 33 -7.06 10.11 -2.85
N ARG A 34 -7.72 9.37 -1.95
CA ARG A 34 -8.67 9.88 -0.95
C ARG A 34 -8.08 9.91 0.45
N ILE A 35 -6.84 9.46 0.62
CA ILE A 35 -6.22 9.40 1.95
C ILE A 35 -6.06 10.78 2.60
N VAL A 36 -6.06 11.85 1.81
CA VAL A 36 -6.05 13.22 2.31
C VAL A 36 -7.31 13.57 3.10
N ASP A 37 -8.44 12.89 2.84
CA ASP A 37 -9.73 13.12 3.49
C ASP A 37 -9.72 12.68 4.96
N ILE A 38 -8.78 11.83 5.38
CA ILE A 38 -8.66 11.36 6.77
C ILE A 38 -7.90 12.36 7.67
N GLY A 39 -7.24 13.35 7.08
CA GLY A 39 -6.33 14.26 7.79
C GLY A 39 -4.98 13.60 8.10
N GLY A 40 -4.36 14.00 9.22
CA GLY A 40 -3.05 13.51 9.63
C GLY A 40 -1.86 14.16 8.91
N SER A 41 -0.66 13.87 9.41
CA SER A 41 0.59 14.39 8.84
C SER A 41 0.99 13.65 7.56
N ASP A 42 1.92 14.23 6.78
CA ASP A 42 2.48 13.56 5.60
C ASP A 42 3.09 12.20 5.95
N ALA A 43 3.77 12.10 7.09
CA ALA A 43 4.36 10.85 7.55
C ALA A 43 3.28 9.79 7.87
N GLN A 44 2.18 10.20 8.50
CA GLN A 44 1.05 9.29 8.79
C GLN A 44 0.38 8.83 7.51
N ARG A 45 0.13 9.74 6.56
CA ARG A 45 -0.48 9.43 5.27
C ARG A 45 0.41 8.53 4.41
N ASP A 46 1.73 8.69 4.50
CA ASP A 46 2.71 7.90 3.78
C ASP A 46 2.70 6.41 4.19
N LEU A 47 2.34 6.10 5.44
CA LEU A 47 2.18 4.71 5.89
C LEU A 47 1.14 3.95 5.07
N PHE A 48 0.08 4.61 4.62
CA PHE A 48 -0.94 3.96 3.78
C PHE A 48 -0.43 3.65 2.37
N ASN A 49 0.40 4.52 1.80
CA ASN A 49 1.06 4.22 0.53
C ASN A 49 2.01 3.01 0.68
N GLN A 50 2.75 2.94 1.78
CA GLN A 50 3.62 1.80 2.06
C GLN A 50 2.80 0.51 2.28
N LEU A 51 1.70 0.58 3.03
CA LEU A 51 0.79 -0.54 3.25
C LEU A 51 0.19 -1.03 1.93
N LEU A 52 -0.27 -0.12 1.06
CA LEU A 52 -0.81 -0.46 -0.26
C LEU A 52 0.24 -1.19 -1.11
N ILE A 53 1.47 -0.67 -1.20
CA ILE A 53 2.56 -1.32 -1.96
C ILE A 53 2.82 -2.71 -1.39
N HIS A 54 2.98 -2.82 -0.07
CA HIS A 54 3.34 -4.07 0.57
C HIS A 54 2.23 -5.12 0.45
N THR A 55 0.97 -4.71 0.55
CA THR A 55 -0.20 -5.58 0.32
C THR A 55 -0.21 -6.09 -1.12
N ALA A 56 0.04 -5.23 -2.11
CA ALA A 56 0.09 -5.63 -3.51
C ALA A 56 1.22 -6.63 -3.81
N LEU A 57 2.39 -6.46 -3.17
CA LEU A 57 3.52 -7.38 -3.33
C LEU A 57 3.23 -8.75 -2.68
N LYS A 58 2.54 -8.78 -1.54
CA LYS A 58 2.22 -10.02 -0.80
C LYS A 58 1.02 -10.79 -1.34
N SER A 59 0.18 -10.16 -2.15
CA SER A 59 -0.94 -10.80 -2.82
C SER A 59 -0.47 -11.88 -3.81
N ASP A 60 -1.18 -13.00 -3.89
CA ASP A 60 -0.92 -14.07 -4.86
C ASP A 60 -1.43 -13.71 -6.27
N ASN A 61 -2.24 -12.65 -6.37
CA ASN A 61 -2.76 -12.16 -7.63
C ASN A 61 -1.68 -11.42 -8.45
N LYS A 62 -1.36 -11.97 -9.63
CA LYS A 62 -0.35 -11.41 -10.54
C LYS A 62 -0.63 -9.97 -10.95
N ARG A 63 -1.89 -9.55 -11.03
CA ARG A 63 -2.26 -8.17 -11.33
C ARG A 63 -1.87 -7.24 -10.16
N HIS A 64 -2.11 -7.66 -8.92
CA HIS A 64 -1.73 -6.90 -7.74
C HIS A 64 -0.21 -6.79 -7.63
N GLN A 65 0.52 -7.88 -7.86
CA GLN A 65 1.98 -7.87 -7.86
C GLN A 65 2.55 -6.90 -8.92
N LYS A 66 2.02 -6.93 -10.15
CA LYS A 66 2.42 -5.98 -11.20
C LYS A 66 2.13 -4.53 -10.79
N LEU A 67 0.96 -4.28 -10.24
CA LEU A 67 0.59 -2.96 -9.73
C LEU A 67 1.53 -2.51 -8.59
N GLY A 68 1.88 -3.40 -7.67
CA GLY A 68 2.84 -3.15 -6.58
C GLY A 68 4.18 -2.65 -7.09
N ARG A 69 4.72 -3.25 -8.16
CA ARG A 69 5.95 -2.77 -8.81
C ARG A 69 5.79 -1.37 -9.39
N CYS A 70 4.68 -1.09 -10.08
CA CYS A 70 4.41 0.24 -10.62
C CYS A 70 4.32 1.30 -9.51
N LEU A 71 3.62 0.99 -8.42
CA LEU A 71 3.50 1.87 -7.25
C LEU A 71 4.86 2.10 -6.58
N LEU A 72 5.71 1.07 -6.54
CA LEU A 72 7.04 1.17 -5.97
C LEU A 72 7.97 2.07 -6.81
N VAL A 73 7.93 1.95 -8.14
CA VAL A 73 8.66 2.85 -9.06
C VAL A 73 8.18 4.29 -8.92
N GLU A 74 6.86 4.50 -8.84
CA GLU A 74 6.30 5.83 -8.61
C GLU A 74 6.80 6.40 -7.27
N ARG A 75 6.76 5.60 -6.20
CA ARG A 75 7.26 6.01 -4.89
C ARG A 75 8.73 6.39 -4.91
N ASP A 76 9.56 5.60 -5.58
CA ASP A 76 11.00 5.86 -5.71
C ASP A 76 11.26 7.23 -6.36
N SER A 77 10.48 7.56 -7.40
CA SER A 77 10.57 8.87 -8.07
C SER A 77 10.15 10.05 -7.18
N LEU A 78 9.22 9.83 -6.24
CA LEU A 78 8.69 10.87 -5.35
C LEU A 78 9.47 10.99 -4.03
N ARG A 79 10.15 9.92 -3.61
CA ARG A 79 10.87 9.82 -2.33
C ARG A 79 12.27 9.27 -2.57
N LEU A 80 13.07 10.06 -3.28
CA LEU A 80 14.47 9.79 -3.55
C LEU A 80 15.22 9.43 -2.25
N ASP A 81 16.07 8.40 -2.34
CA ASP A 81 16.92 7.90 -1.25
C ASP A 81 16.20 7.52 0.05
N SER A 82 14.90 7.18 -0.02
CA SER A 82 14.16 6.74 1.16
C SER A 82 14.58 5.32 1.59
N PRO A 83 15.10 5.11 2.82
CA PRO A 83 15.42 3.77 3.32
C PRO A 83 14.20 2.84 3.39
N MET A 84 13.01 3.42 3.51
CA MET A 84 11.76 2.67 3.49
C MET A 84 11.43 2.15 2.08
N THR A 85 11.64 2.96 1.04
CA THR A 85 11.48 2.52 -0.36
C THR A 85 12.48 1.42 -0.70
N GLN A 86 13.74 1.56 -0.27
CA GLN A 86 14.77 0.52 -0.44
C GLN A 86 14.36 -0.81 0.20
N ARG A 87 13.77 -0.79 1.42
CA ARG A 87 13.25 -2.01 2.05
C ARG A 87 12.11 -2.65 1.25
N LEU A 88 11.19 -1.86 0.70
CA LEU A 88 10.12 -2.39 -0.16
C LEU A 88 10.65 -2.98 -1.48
N GLN A 89 11.70 -2.40 -2.06
CA GLN A 89 12.40 -2.96 -3.22
C GLN A 89 13.05 -4.31 -2.88
N GLN A 90 13.71 -4.41 -1.73
CA GLN A 90 14.26 -5.69 -1.25
C GLN A 90 13.15 -6.74 -1.06
N THR A 91 11.99 -6.36 -0.51
CA THR A 91 10.84 -7.27 -0.40
C THR A 91 10.36 -7.76 -1.77
N ALA A 92 10.21 -6.87 -2.76
CA ALA A 92 9.81 -7.26 -4.10
C ALA A 92 10.81 -8.26 -4.73
N MET A 93 12.11 -7.99 -4.61
CA MET A 93 13.16 -8.88 -5.09
C MET A 93 13.13 -10.26 -4.40
N ALA A 94 12.94 -10.30 -3.09
CA ALA A 94 12.87 -11.54 -2.32
C ALA A 94 11.67 -12.42 -2.69
N LEU A 95 10.57 -11.81 -3.16
CA LEU A 95 9.39 -12.51 -3.64
C LEU A 95 9.53 -12.99 -5.10
N HIS A 96 10.72 -12.82 -5.71
CA HIS A 96 10.96 -13.03 -7.15
C HIS A 96 9.96 -12.28 -8.03
N LEU A 97 9.53 -11.12 -7.52
CA LEU A 97 8.75 -10.18 -8.27
C LEU A 97 9.73 -9.25 -8.98
#